data_AF-A0A9Q8XMS3-F1
#
_entry.id   AF-A0A9Q8XMS3-F1
#
_cell.length_a   1.000
_cell.length_b   1.000
_cell.length_c   1.000
_cell.angle_alpha   90.00
_cell.angle_beta   90.00
_cell.angle_gamma   90.00
#
_symmetry.space_group_name_H-M   'P 1'
#
loop_
_entity.id
_entity.type
_entity.pdbx_description
1 polymer ?
#
loop_
_entity_poly.entity_id
_entity_poly.type
_entity_poly.pdbx_seq_one_letter_code
_entity_poly.pdbx_strand_id
1 'polypeptide(L)'
;MSVSIRHRYHYGNVLINDEKVITGDAITGNAIPALRKNGSLRYMPFGGVIDEDCVFGNAIPVKLVNLTCFWWNDIGMGSDGYEIPLNHAVKGYLFHGKYYVAIRNDQPLHWEIQRPTTNYHTENVVSIR
;
A
#
# COMPACT_ATOMS: atom_id res chain seq x y z
N MET A 1 -3.39 -5.38 17.76
CA MET A 1 -2.28 -5.59 16.81
C MET A 1 -2.38 -4.54 15.71
N SER A 2 -1.42 -3.64 15.69
CA SER A 2 -1.30 -2.50 14.80
C SER A 2 -0.62 -2.91 13.50
N VAL A 3 -0.99 -2.28 12.39
CA VAL A 3 -0.45 -2.59 11.07
C VAL A 3 -0.09 -1.28 10.37
N SER A 4 1.10 -1.22 9.78
CA SER A 4 1.52 -0.05 9.01
C SER A 4 1.98 -0.42 7.60
N ILE A 5 1.77 0.51 6.67
CA ILE A 5 2.19 0.39 5.27
C ILE A 5 2.90 1.66 4.81
N ARG A 6 3.89 1.50 3.93
CA ARG A 6 4.58 2.64 3.29
C ARG A 6 4.16 2.77 1.83
N HIS A 7 3.91 4.01 1.39
CA HIS A 7 3.47 4.32 0.03
C HIS A 7 4.47 5.22 -0.72
N ARG A 8 4.67 4.95 -2.01
CA ARG A 8 5.67 5.61 -2.86
C ARG A 8 5.27 7.02 -3.32
N TYR A 9 3.98 7.36 -3.40
CA TYR A 9 3.59 8.70 -3.88
C TYR A 9 3.72 9.69 -2.70
N HIS A 10 4.68 10.61 -2.80
CA HIS A 10 5.03 11.65 -1.81
C HIS A 10 5.81 11.23 -0.55
N TYR A 11 6.45 10.05 -0.52
CA TYR A 11 7.22 9.59 0.65
C TYR A 11 6.41 9.50 1.97
N GLY A 12 5.09 9.34 1.89
CA GLY A 12 4.21 9.25 3.07
C GLY A 12 4.14 7.84 3.66
N ASN A 13 4.44 7.71 4.96
CA ASN A 13 4.09 6.55 5.76
C ASN A 13 2.60 6.62 6.12
N VAL A 14 1.83 5.54 5.90
CA VAL A 14 0.44 5.45 6.37
C VAL A 14 0.40 4.44 7.52
N LEU A 15 0.22 4.96 8.73
CA LEU A 15 0.30 4.24 10.00
C LEU A 15 -1.12 3.91 10.48
N ILE A 16 -1.45 2.66 10.85
CA ILE A 16 -2.69 2.33 11.59
C ILE A 16 -2.30 1.72 12.94
N ASN A 17 -2.70 2.38 14.03
CA ASN A 17 -2.47 1.90 15.39
C ASN A 17 -3.50 0.82 15.80
N ASP A 18 -3.37 0.29 17.02
CA ASP A 18 -4.20 -0.78 17.58
C ASP A 18 -5.71 -0.45 17.66
N GLU A 19 -6.08 0.83 17.60
CA GLU A 19 -7.47 1.29 17.65
C GLU A 19 -8.08 1.48 16.26
N LYS A 20 -7.37 1.08 15.20
CA LYS A 20 -7.70 1.41 13.79
C LYS A 20 -7.67 2.93 13.51
N VAL A 21 -6.98 3.68 14.37
CA VAL A 21 -6.76 5.12 14.25
C VAL A 21 -5.42 5.33 13.55
N ILE A 22 -5.38 6.33 12.68
CA ILE A 22 -4.20 6.63 11.87
C ILE A 22 -3.43 7.72 12.58
N THR A 23 -2.25 7.38 13.08
CA THR A 23 -1.40 8.28 13.86
C THR A 23 -0.16 8.63 13.07
N GLY A 24 -0.04 9.89 12.65
CA GLY A 24 1.09 10.42 11.90
C GLY A 24 0.63 11.48 10.90
N ASP A 25 1.39 12.57 10.79
CA ASP A 25 1.13 13.64 9.82
C ASP A 25 1.51 13.17 8.41
N ALA A 26 0.68 12.31 7.82
CA ALA A 26 0.76 12.03 6.40
C ALA A 26 0.16 13.21 5.63
N ILE A 27 1.00 13.93 4.86
CA ILE A 27 0.61 15.09 4.03
C ILE A 27 -0.61 14.78 3.12
N THR A 28 -0.87 13.50 2.83
CA THR A 28 -1.95 13.03 1.95
C THR A 28 -3.12 12.33 2.67
N GLY A 29 -3.11 12.26 4.00
CA GLY A 29 -4.12 11.54 4.78
C GLY A 29 -3.97 10.01 4.72
N ASN A 30 -5.06 9.28 4.98
CA ASN A 30 -5.06 7.82 5.13
C ASN A 30 -5.35 7.01 3.86
N ALA A 31 -5.42 7.68 2.72
CA ALA A 31 -5.93 7.05 1.50
C ALA A 31 -4.81 6.38 0.71
N ILE A 32 -5.01 5.11 0.33
CA ILE A 32 -4.11 4.37 -0.55
C ILE A 32 -4.75 4.15 -1.92
N PRO A 33 -3.96 4.10 -3.01
CA PRO A 33 -4.51 3.94 -4.35
C PRO A 33 -4.69 2.49 -4.75
N ALA A 34 -5.84 2.21 -5.35
CA ALA A 34 -6.06 1.03 -6.18
C ALA A 34 -6.06 1.41 -7.67
N LEU A 35 -5.46 0.57 -8.50
CA LEU A 35 -5.50 0.68 -9.95
C LEU A 35 -6.83 0.13 -10.49
N ARG A 36 -7.59 0.98 -11.18
CA ARG A 36 -8.81 0.58 -11.89
C ARG A 36 -8.47 -0.03 -13.25
N LYS A 37 -9.43 -0.76 -13.84
CA LYS A 37 -9.30 -1.38 -15.18
C LYS A 37 -8.97 -0.37 -16.29
N ASN A 38 -9.43 0.88 -16.16
CA ASN A 38 -9.15 1.96 -17.09
C ASN A 38 -7.77 2.63 -16.89
N GLY A 39 -6.90 2.09 -16.02
CA GLY A 39 -5.58 2.65 -15.71
C GLY A 39 -5.59 3.82 -14.70
N SER A 40 -6.76 4.37 -14.35
CA SER A 40 -6.87 5.43 -13.34
C SER A 40 -6.65 4.92 -11.92
N LEU A 41 -6.13 5.78 -11.05
CA LEU A 41 -6.00 5.50 -9.62
C LEU A 41 -7.25 5.95 -8.86
N ARG A 42 -7.72 5.13 -7.93
CA ARG A 42 -8.75 5.50 -6.96
C ARG A 42 -8.18 5.39 -5.56
N TYR A 43 -8.16 6.51 -4.85
CA TYR A 43 -7.71 6.60 -3.47
C TYR A 43 -8.89 6.36 -2.53
N MET A 44 -8.71 5.49 -1.54
CA MET A 44 -9.65 5.24 -0.44
C MET A 44 -8.89 5.01 0.86
N PRO A 45 -9.47 5.30 2.03
CA PRO A 45 -8.85 5.06 3.33
C PRO A 45 -8.36 3.62 3.47
N PHE A 46 -7.16 3.46 4.03
CA PHE A 46 -6.66 2.16 4.48
C PHE A 46 -7.44 1.70 5.72
N GLY A 47 -7.91 0.45 5.70
CA GLY A 47 -8.72 -0.16 6.74
C GLY A 47 -8.00 -1.24 7.55
N GLY A 48 -6.79 -1.64 7.13
CA GLY A 48 -6.01 -2.73 7.74
C GLY A 48 -5.81 -3.91 6.80
N VAL A 49 -5.77 -5.11 7.35
CA VAL A 49 -5.52 -6.37 6.61
C VAL A 49 -6.70 -7.31 6.68
N ILE A 50 -6.80 -8.19 5.67
CA ILE A 50 -7.73 -9.31 5.64
C ILE A 50 -6.93 -10.56 5.29
N ASP A 51 -7.08 -11.62 6.09
CA ASP A 51 -6.56 -12.93 5.73
C ASP A 51 -7.31 -13.45 4.50
N GLU A 52 -6.56 -13.78 3.45
CA GLU A 52 -7.07 -14.25 2.17
C GLU A 52 -7.99 -15.46 2.33
N ASP A 53 -7.71 -16.33 3.29
CA ASP A 53 -8.48 -17.54 3.52
C ASP A 53 -9.76 -17.26 4.36
N CYS A 54 -9.87 -16.06 4.93
CA CYS A 54 -11.02 -15.56 5.70
C CYS A 54 -11.80 -14.46 4.97
N VAL A 55 -11.70 -14.37 3.65
CA VAL A 55 -12.47 -13.37 2.88
C VAL A 55 -13.92 -13.82 2.79
N PHE A 56 -14.83 -13.04 3.40
CA PHE A 56 -16.27 -13.32 3.39
C PHE A 56 -17.07 -12.14 2.78
N GLY A 57 -18.21 -12.45 2.16
CA GLY A 57 -19.24 -11.47 1.78
C GLY A 57 -18.91 -10.56 0.58
N ASN A 58 -19.35 -9.30 0.66
CA ASN A 58 -19.34 -8.29 -0.42
C ASN A 58 -17.97 -7.61 -0.66
N ALA A 59 -16.86 -8.25 -0.27
CA ALA A 59 -15.52 -7.71 -0.45
C ALA A 59 -15.13 -7.74 -1.94
N ILE A 60 -14.80 -6.58 -2.51
CA ILE A 60 -14.47 -6.48 -3.94
C ILE A 60 -12.94 -6.53 -4.10
N PRO A 61 -12.36 -7.49 -4.83
CA PRO A 61 -10.92 -7.54 -5.03
C PRO A 61 -10.42 -6.30 -5.79
N VAL A 62 -9.32 -5.73 -5.31
CA VAL A 62 -8.67 -4.54 -5.90
C VAL A 62 -7.16 -4.77 -6.03
N LYS A 63 -6.57 -4.04 -6.99
CA LYS A 63 -5.13 -4.02 -7.22
C LYS A 63 -4.53 -2.80 -6.54
N LEU A 64 -3.99 -2.97 -5.33
CA LEU A 64 -3.31 -1.90 -4.62
C LEU A 64 -1.92 -1.69 -5.24
N VAL A 65 -1.51 -0.44 -5.39
CA VAL A 65 -0.25 -0.10 -6.06
C VAL A 65 0.52 0.91 -5.24
N ASN A 66 1.82 1.00 -5.51
CA ASN A 66 2.76 1.91 -4.85
C ASN A 66 2.93 1.62 -3.34
N LEU A 67 2.49 0.48 -2.84
CA LEU A 67 2.89 -0.02 -1.51
C LEU A 67 4.31 -0.56 -1.59
N THR A 68 5.20 -0.11 -0.71
CA THR A 68 6.63 -0.48 -0.73
C THR A 68 7.03 -1.32 0.47
N CYS A 69 6.31 -1.20 1.57
CA CYS A 69 6.62 -1.94 2.79
C CYS A 69 5.34 -2.18 3.60
N PHE A 70 5.36 -3.23 4.41
CA PHE A 70 4.29 -3.66 5.31
C PHE A 70 4.92 -4.11 6.64
N TRP A 71 4.38 -3.66 7.78
CA TRP A 71 4.85 -4.08 9.11
C TRP A 71 3.69 -4.46 10.02
N TRP A 72 3.95 -5.39 10.93
CA TRP A 72 3.09 -5.77 12.05
C TRP A 72 3.31 -4.90 13.30
N ASN A 73 3.67 -3.64 13.09
CA ASN A 73 3.86 -2.68 14.17
C ASN A 73 3.40 -1.28 13.73
N ASP A 74 3.18 -0.43 14.73
CA ASP A 74 2.75 0.96 14.58
C ASP A 74 3.92 1.92 14.28
N ILE A 75 5.16 1.46 14.38
CA ILE A 75 6.38 2.25 14.14
C ILE A 75 6.73 2.28 12.64
N GLY A 76 6.28 1.28 11.87
CA GLY A 76 6.60 1.13 10.45
C GLY A 76 8.10 0.98 10.18
N MET A 77 8.80 0.36 11.13
CA MET A 77 10.25 0.15 11.14
C MET A 77 10.58 -1.10 11.96
N GLY A 78 11.74 -1.70 11.72
CA GLY A 78 12.19 -2.91 12.42
C GLY A 78 12.41 -4.10 11.48
N SER A 79 12.88 -5.21 12.05
CA SER A 79 13.22 -6.45 11.35
C SER A 79 12.01 -7.32 11.01
N ASP A 80 10.83 -6.98 11.52
CA ASP A 80 9.54 -7.64 11.34
C ASP A 80 8.73 -7.05 10.16
N GLY A 81 9.41 -6.30 9.29
CA GLY A 81 8.84 -5.73 8.07
C GLY A 81 8.96 -6.63 6.86
N TYR A 82 7.94 -6.58 6.01
CA TYR A 82 7.97 -7.12 4.66
C TYR A 82 8.23 -5.99 3.65
N GLU A 83 9.32 -6.08 2.92
CA GLU A 83 9.61 -5.20 1.80
C GLU A 83 8.92 -5.69 0.53
N ILE A 84 8.04 -4.86 -0.03
CA ILE A 84 7.36 -5.15 -1.29
C ILE A 84 8.26 -4.64 -2.42
N PRO A 85 8.70 -5.49 -3.35
CA PRO A 85 9.58 -5.08 -4.43
C PRO A 85 8.95 -4.00 -5.31
N LEU A 86 9.82 -3.20 -5.92
CA LEU A 86 9.39 -2.14 -6.82
C LEU A 86 8.64 -2.76 -8.00
N ASN A 87 7.63 -2.05 -8.51
CA ASN A 87 6.76 -2.50 -9.61
C ASN A 87 5.87 -3.70 -9.28
N HIS A 88 5.74 -4.08 -8.00
CA HIS A 88 4.69 -5.01 -7.60
C HIS A 88 3.37 -4.28 -7.32
N ALA A 89 2.28 -4.96 -7.63
CA ALA A 89 0.98 -4.67 -7.05
C ALA A 89 0.72 -5.61 -5.88
N VAL A 90 -0.05 -5.12 -4.91
CA VAL A 90 -0.50 -5.90 -3.76
C VAL A 90 -1.98 -6.22 -3.94
N LYS A 91 -2.38 -7.45 -3.62
CA LYS A 91 -3.79 -7.84 -3.57
C LYS A 91 -4.45 -7.11 -2.41
N GLY A 92 -5.61 -6.54 -2.67
CA GLY A 92 -6.43 -6.00 -1.59
C GLY A 92 -7.90 -6.21 -1.84
N TYR A 93 -8.70 -5.75 -0.89
CA TYR A 93 -10.15 -5.79 -0.95
C TYR A 93 -10.73 -4.42 -0.63
N LEU A 94 -11.72 -3.98 -1.40
CA LEU A 94 -12.61 -2.87 -1.06
C LEU A 94 -13.78 -3.44 -0.26
N PHE A 95 -13.89 -2.99 0.99
CA PHE A 95 -14.97 -3.39 1.87
C PHE A 95 -15.39 -2.19 2.74
N HIS A 96 -16.69 -1.91 2.81
CA HIS A 96 -17.26 -0.78 3.55
C HIS A 96 -16.55 0.57 3.30
N GLY A 97 -16.22 0.86 2.03
CA GLY A 97 -15.59 2.12 1.63
C GLY A 97 -14.10 2.26 1.99
N LYS A 98 -13.45 1.19 2.45
CA LYS A 98 -12.03 1.16 2.80
C LYS A 98 -11.29 0.08 2.03
N TYR A 99 -9.99 0.28 1.83
CA TYR A 99 -9.11 -0.74 1.26
C TYR A 99 -8.40 -1.52 2.35
N TYR A 100 -8.32 -2.84 2.17
CA TYR A 100 -7.60 -3.75 3.04
C TYR A 100 -6.53 -4.49 2.22
N VAL A 101 -5.36 -4.69 2.79
CA VAL A 101 -4.31 -5.54 2.19
C VAL A 101 -4.65 -7.00 2.45
N ALA A 102 -4.60 -7.83 1.41
CA ALA A 102 -4.78 -9.27 1.58
C ALA A 102 -3.45 -9.90 2.01
N ILE A 103 -3.52 -10.74 3.04
CA ILE A 103 -2.36 -11.46 3.59
C ILE A 103 -2.60 -12.96 3.57
N ARG A 104 -1.52 -13.74 3.58
CA ARG A 104 -1.53 -15.17 3.88
C ARG A 104 -0.25 -15.50 4.64
N ASN A 105 -0.36 -16.25 5.74
CA ASN A 105 0.78 -16.57 6.61
C ASN A 105 1.59 -15.31 7.00
N ASP A 106 0.89 -14.27 7.45
CA ASP A 106 1.46 -12.98 7.87
C ASP A 106 2.22 -12.18 6.81
N GLN A 107 2.13 -12.57 5.52
CA GLN A 107 2.77 -11.87 4.42
C GLN A 107 1.75 -11.29 3.44
N PRO A 108 1.98 -10.08 2.90
CA PRO A 108 1.11 -9.49 1.89
C PRO A 108 1.18 -10.31 0.60
N LEU A 109 0.04 -10.50 -0.05
CA LEU A 109 0.00 -11.12 -1.38
C LEU A 109 0.32 -10.08 -2.45
N HIS A 110 1.41 -10.26 -3.20
CA HIS A 110 1.84 -9.29 -4.21
C HIS A 110 2.44 -9.97 -5.44
N TRP A 111 2.42 -9.29 -6.58
CA TRP A 111 2.95 -9.79 -7.85
C TRP A 111 3.49 -8.66 -8.71
N GLU A 112 4.44 -8.97 -9.57
CA GLU A 112 5.00 -8.00 -10.51
C GLU A 112 3.92 -7.53 -11.49
N ILE A 113 3.84 -6.22 -11.71
CA ILE A 113 3.01 -5.65 -12.76
C ILE A 113 3.91 -5.04 -13.83
N GLN A 114 3.66 -5.42 -15.09
CA GLN A 114 4.22 -4.69 -16.22
C GLN A 114 3.60 -3.29 -16.24
N ARG A 115 4.35 -2.33 -15.70
CA ARG A 115 4.17 -0.92 -16.02
C ARG A 115 5.33 -0.54 -16.93
N PRO A 116 5.11 0.33 -17.93
CA PRO A 116 6.22 1.06 -18.50
C PRO A 116 6.96 1.69 -17.32
N THR A 117 8.24 1.39 -17.15
CA THR A 117 9.09 2.24 -16.34
C THR A 117 8.96 3.63 -16.95
N THR A 118 8.34 4.57 -16.24
CA THR A 118 8.68 5.96 -16.52
C THR A 118 10.16 6.05 -16.22
N ASN A 119 10.97 5.96 -17.28
CA ASN A 119 12.36 6.34 -17.26
C ASN A 119 12.34 7.81 -16.86
N TYR A 120 12.47 8.10 -15.57
CA TYR A 120 12.89 9.42 -15.13
C TYR A 120 14.36 9.59 -15.55
N HIS A 121 14.60 9.68 -16.86
CA HIS A 121 15.59 10.62 -17.36
C HIS A 121 14.93 11.99 -17.23
N THR A 122 14.86 12.51 -16.01
CA THR A 122 14.59 13.93 -15.88
C THR A 122 15.80 14.66 -16.46
N GLU A 123 15.59 15.51 -17.44
CA GLU A 123 16.57 16.51 -17.91
C GLU A 123 16.93 17.55 -16.81
N ASN A 124 16.53 17.31 -15.55
CA ASN A 124 16.78 18.15 -14.38
C ASN A 124 18.07 17.81 -13.62
N VAL A 125 18.97 16.98 -14.16
CA VAL A 125 20.30 16.81 -13.59
C VAL A 125 21.18 17.95 -14.09
N VAL A 126 21.37 18.98 -13.27
CA VAL A 126 22.45 19.95 -13.48
C VAL A 126 23.76 19.24 -13.17
N SER A 127 24.50 18.88 -14.22
CA SER A 127 25.91 18.52 -14.08
C SER A 127 26.68 19.77 -13.67
N ILE A 128 27.05 19.86 -12.40
CA ILE A 128 28.05 20.83 -11.96
C ILE A 128 29.40 20.30 -12.47
N ARG A 129 30.03 21.08 -13.36
CA ARG A 129 31.42 20.85 -13.80
C ARG A 129 32.40 21.25 -12.69
#